data_AF-A0A318TT02-F1
#
_entry.id   AF-A0A318TT02-F1
#
_cell.length_a   1.000
_cell.length_b   1.000
_cell.length_c   1.000
_cell.angle_alpha   90.00
_cell.angle_beta   90.00
_cell.angle_gamma   90.00
#
_symmetry.space_group_name_H-M   'P 1'
#
loop_
_entity.id
_entity.type
_entity.pdbx_description
1 polymer ?
#
loop_
_entity_poly.entity_id
_entity_poly.type
_entity_poly.pdbx_seq_one_letter_code
_entity_poly.pdbx_strand_id
1 'polypeptide(L)'
;MPIASARTASLLLLAPLVLAACVEGMPADPKAPRMSQAGTCFAYVTAEPGGQFALVTGKGDGSLAPLGQKSKPMSAEAVDAAYAKEVQVMGIMPECLAIYARDRSAAQPAALTTAPAPAVPKA
;
A
#
# COMPACT_ATOMS: atom_id res chain seq x y z
N MET A 1 63.52 3.42 -37.07
CA MET A 1 63.90 2.49 -35.97
C MET A 1 63.45 3.12 -34.65
N PRO A 2 62.94 2.36 -33.66
CA PRO A 2 61.48 2.28 -33.43
C PRO A 2 61.01 2.41 -31.94
N ILE A 3 59.69 2.25 -31.75
CA ILE A 3 58.89 1.71 -30.60
C ILE A 3 58.47 2.61 -29.40
N ALA A 4 57.15 2.53 -29.12
CA ALA A 4 56.44 2.48 -27.82
C ALA A 4 56.36 3.76 -26.97
N SER A 5 55.34 4.03 -26.14
CA SER A 5 54.18 3.29 -25.63
C SER A 5 53.18 4.32 -25.08
N ALA A 6 51.93 4.33 -25.56
CA ALA A 6 50.75 3.84 -24.84
C ALA A 6 50.16 4.72 -23.70
N ARG A 7 49.01 5.32 -24.04
CA ARG A 7 47.74 5.30 -23.28
C ARG A 7 47.61 6.19 -22.03
N THR A 8 47.12 7.39 -22.30
CA THR A 8 45.93 8.02 -21.69
C THR A 8 45.31 7.24 -20.51
N ALA A 9 45.75 7.57 -19.30
CA ALA A 9 45.07 7.15 -18.08
C ALA A 9 43.89 8.10 -17.81
N SER A 10 42.76 7.81 -18.46
CA SER A 10 41.44 8.23 -18.00
C SER A 10 41.20 7.71 -16.60
N LEU A 11 41.11 8.59 -15.61
CA LEU A 11 40.64 8.25 -14.27
C LEU A 11 39.92 9.47 -13.67
N LEU A 12 38.71 9.20 -13.15
CA LEU A 12 37.80 10.08 -12.41
C LEU A 12 36.69 10.77 -13.22
N LEU A 13 35.95 9.95 -13.99
CA LEU A 13 34.56 10.22 -14.41
C LEU A 13 33.68 9.04 -13.95
N LEU A 14 33.47 8.87 -12.64
CA LEU A 14 32.62 7.86 -11.98
C LEU A 14 32.29 8.40 -10.59
N ALA A 15 31.07 8.56 -10.07
CA ALA A 15 29.70 8.34 -10.50
C ALA A 15 28.83 8.99 -9.39
N PRO A 16 27.77 9.77 -9.66
CA PRO A 16 26.76 10.04 -8.64
C PRO A 16 25.81 8.84 -8.61
N LEU A 17 26.26 7.75 -8.00
CA LEU A 17 25.47 6.57 -7.69
C LEU A 17 24.66 6.83 -6.40
N VAL A 18 23.73 7.79 -6.43
CA VAL A 18 22.70 7.94 -5.40
C VAL A 18 21.39 8.43 -6.01
N LEU A 19 20.83 7.63 -6.93
CA LEU A 19 19.39 7.66 -7.25
C LEU A 19 18.83 6.24 -7.07
N ALA A 20 18.96 5.69 -5.86
CA ALA A 20 18.14 4.56 -5.44
C ALA A 20 16.78 5.09 -4.95
N ALA A 21 16.00 5.65 -5.87
CA ALA A 21 14.57 5.90 -5.67
C ALA A 21 13.77 4.88 -6.49
N CYS A 22 14.09 3.60 -6.32
CA CYS A 22 13.22 2.52 -6.76
C CYS A 22 12.10 2.36 -5.72
N VAL A 23 11.11 3.25 -5.74
CA VAL A 23 9.71 2.82 -5.50
C VAL A 23 9.21 2.28 -6.84
N GLU A 24 9.93 1.29 -7.36
CA GLU A 24 9.39 0.45 -8.42
C GLU A 24 8.47 -0.52 -7.71
N GLY A 25 7.17 -0.38 -7.99
CA GLY A 25 6.11 -1.18 -7.43
C GLY A 25 6.53 -2.64 -7.36
N MET A 26 6.66 -3.14 -6.13
CA MET A 26 6.65 -4.56 -5.86
C MET A 26 5.51 -5.16 -6.68
N PRO A 27 5.75 -6.15 -7.55
CA PRO A 27 4.67 -6.78 -8.29
C PRO A 27 3.66 -7.26 -7.24
N ALA A 28 2.46 -6.70 -7.29
CA ALA A 28 1.38 -7.13 -6.41
C ALA A 28 1.23 -8.63 -6.62
N ASP A 29 1.55 -9.43 -5.60
CA ASP A 29 1.45 -10.89 -5.69
C ASP A 29 0.04 -11.23 -6.19
N PRO A 30 -0.11 -11.82 -7.39
CA PRO A 30 -1.42 -12.09 -7.97
C PRO A 30 -2.22 -13.12 -7.14
N LYS A 31 -1.54 -13.83 -6.22
CA LYS A 31 -2.14 -14.76 -5.27
C LYS A 31 -2.49 -14.12 -3.93
N ALA A 32 -2.08 -12.88 -3.69
CA ALA A 32 -2.46 -12.19 -2.46
C ALA A 32 -3.99 -12.01 -2.42
N PRO A 33 -4.62 -12.22 -1.26
CA PRO A 33 -6.04 -11.94 -1.07
C PRO A 33 -6.39 -10.52 -1.49
N ARG A 34 -7.54 -10.33 -2.16
CA ARG A 34 -8.05 -9.03 -2.60
C ARG A 34 -9.43 -8.79 -2.03
N MET A 35 -9.73 -7.54 -1.66
CA MET A 35 -11.05 -7.16 -1.15
C MET A 35 -12.17 -7.47 -2.15
N SER A 36 -11.89 -7.33 -3.44
CA SER A 36 -12.87 -7.61 -4.50
C SER A 36 -13.17 -9.08 -4.74
N GLN A 37 -12.45 -9.99 -4.08
CA GLN A 37 -12.70 -11.42 -4.19
C GLN A 37 -13.80 -11.83 -3.21
N ALA A 38 -14.84 -12.51 -3.73
CA ALA A 38 -15.92 -13.03 -2.91
C ALA A 38 -15.39 -13.96 -1.81
N GLY A 39 -15.81 -13.73 -0.57
CA GLY A 39 -15.39 -14.52 0.58
C GLY A 39 -14.12 -14.03 1.29
N THR A 40 -13.41 -13.03 0.75
CA THR A 40 -12.27 -12.42 1.45
C THR A 40 -12.76 -11.48 2.54
N CYS A 41 -12.45 -11.77 3.80
CA CYS A 41 -12.65 -10.81 4.88
C CYS A 41 -11.53 -9.77 4.83
N PHE A 42 -11.87 -8.50 4.99
CA PHE A 42 -10.90 -7.41 4.94
C PHE A 42 -10.97 -6.53 6.17
N ALA A 43 -9.79 -6.15 6.67
CA ALA A 43 -9.60 -5.17 7.73
C ALA A 43 -8.48 -4.22 7.31
N TYR A 44 -8.74 -2.92 7.24
CA TYR A 44 -7.69 -1.94 6.97
C TYR A 44 -7.86 -0.64 7.75
N VAL A 45 -6.75 -0.03 8.11
CA VAL A 45 -6.72 1.24 8.83
C VAL A 45 -6.64 2.39 7.84
N THR A 46 -7.47 3.43 8.03
CA THR A 46 -7.42 4.69 7.29
C THR A 46 -6.97 5.82 8.20
N ALA A 47 -6.18 6.75 7.67
CA ALA A 47 -5.85 8.00 8.34
C ALA A 47 -7.04 8.97 8.27
N GLU A 48 -7.33 9.62 9.39
CA GLU A 48 -8.40 10.61 9.55
C GLU A 48 -7.82 12.00 9.89
N PRO A 49 -8.61 13.07 9.74
CA PRO A 49 -8.19 14.41 10.17
C PRO A 49 -7.78 14.47 11.65
N GLY A 50 -6.81 15.33 11.96
CA GLY A 50 -6.34 15.53 13.33
C GLY A 50 -5.43 14.42 13.86
N GLY A 51 -4.82 13.62 12.98
CA GLY A 51 -3.90 12.54 13.37
C GLY A 51 -4.59 11.33 14.00
N GLN A 52 -5.89 11.21 13.76
CA GLN A 52 -6.69 10.06 14.18
C GLN A 52 -6.73 8.99 13.09
N PHE A 53 -7.28 7.84 13.43
CA PHE A 53 -7.38 6.70 12.54
C PHE A 53 -8.75 6.05 12.65
N ALA A 54 -9.21 5.40 11.59
CA ALA A 54 -10.42 4.58 11.61
C ALA A 54 -10.10 3.19 11.06
N LEU A 55 -10.79 2.19 11.57
CA LEU A 55 -10.74 0.83 11.06
C LEU A 55 -11.91 0.62 10.10
N VAL A 56 -11.63 0.06 8.92
CA VAL A 56 -12.65 -0.39 7.98
C VAL A 56 -12.62 -1.90 7.92
N THR A 57 -13.77 -2.53 8.13
CA THR A 57 -13.91 -4.00 8.09
C THR A 57 -15.04 -4.41 7.16
N GLY A 58 -14.96 -5.62 6.63
CA GLY A 58 -16.04 -6.15 5.80
C GLY A 58 -15.69 -7.46 5.13
N LYS A 59 -16.55 -7.87 4.20
CA LYS A 59 -16.39 -9.09 3.42
C LYS A 59 -16.57 -8.79 1.93
N GLY A 60 -15.64 -9.28 1.13
CA GLY A 60 -15.71 -9.20 -0.32
C GLY A 60 -16.94 -9.95 -0.84
N ASP A 61 -17.70 -9.29 -1.70
CA ASP A 61 -18.90 -9.79 -2.36
C ASP A 61 -18.69 -10.09 -3.85
N GLY A 62 -17.47 -9.92 -4.35
CA GLY A 62 -17.13 -10.04 -5.78
C GLY A 62 -17.13 -8.71 -6.54
N SER A 63 -17.59 -7.62 -5.92
CA SER A 63 -17.52 -6.28 -6.51
C SER A 63 -16.13 -5.68 -6.39
N LEU A 64 -15.80 -4.70 -7.24
CA LEU A 64 -14.51 -4.00 -7.17
C LEU A 64 -14.37 -3.14 -5.90
N ALA A 65 -15.48 -2.72 -5.31
CA ALA A 65 -15.54 -1.86 -4.13
C ALA A 65 -16.61 -2.41 -3.17
N PRO A 66 -16.31 -3.49 -2.44
CA PRO A 66 -17.24 -4.09 -1.50
C PRO A 66 -17.57 -3.09 -0.37
N LEU A 67 -18.79 -3.16 0.13
CA LEU A 67 -19.21 -2.33 1.26
C LEU A 67 -18.48 -2.77 2.54
N GLY A 68 -17.88 -1.81 3.23
CA GLY A 68 -17.24 -2.00 4.52
C GLY A 68 -17.86 -1.12 5.60
N GLN A 69 -17.79 -1.56 6.85
CA GLN A 69 -18.14 -0.76 8.00
C GLN A 69 -16.92 0.01 8.47
N LYS A 70 -17.02 1.33 8.51
CA LYS A 70 -15.99 2.23 9.04
C LYS A 70 -16.28 2.56 10.50
N SER A 71 -15.29 2.40 11.37
CA SER A 71 -15.38 2.82 12.77
C SER A 71 -15.35 4.34 12.91
N LYS A 72 -15.66 4.83 14.11
CA LYS A 72 -15.37 6.23 14.47
C LYS A 72 -13.84 6.45 14.48
N PRO A 73 -13.37 7.68 14.23
CA PRO A 73 -11.97 8.05 14.44
C PRO A 73 -11.53 7.80 15.89
N MET A 74 -10.31 7.31 16.07
CA MET A 74 -9.70 7.02 17.36
C MET A 74 -8.18 7.23 17.32
N SER A 75 -7.53 7.11 18.48
CA SER A 75 -6.07 7.23 18.58
C SER A 75 -5.35 6.08 17.87
N ALA A 76 -4.06 6.27 17.60
CA ALA A 76 -3.18 5.24 17.05
C ALA A 76 -3.23 3.93 17.86
N GLU A 77 -3.09 4.02 19.18
CA GLU A 77 -3.09 2.86 20.07
C GLU A 77 -4.44 2.12 20.05
N ALA A 78 -5.55 2.88 20.05
CA ALA A 78 -6.88 2.31 20.03
C ALA A 78 -7.17 1.59 18.70
N VAL A 79 -6.74 2.16 17.57
CA VAL A 79 -6.95 1.53 16.26
C VAL A 79 -6.06 0.30 16.08
N ASP A 80 -4.82 0.32 16.60
CA ASP A 80 -3.90 -0.82 16.52
C ASP A 80 -4.46 -2.00 17.33
N ALA A 81 -5.04 -1.74 18.51
CA ALA A 81 -5.72 -2.75 19.31
C ALA A 81 -7.00 -3.28 18.65
N ALA A 82 -7.82 -2.39 18.07
CA ALA A 82 -9.03 -2.78 17.34
C ALA A 82 -8.71 -3.63 16.11
N TYR A 83 -7.69 -3.23 15.35
CA TYR A 83 -7.20 -3.97 14.19
C TYR A 83 -6.71 -5.37 14.58
N ALA A 84 -5.87 -5.48 15.62
CA ALA A 84 -5.37 -6.77 16.08
C ALA A 84 -6.51 -7.72 16.48
N LYS A 85 -7.53 -7.20 17.18
CA LYS A 85 -8.73 -7.95 17.53
C LYS A 85 -9.48 -8.42 16.28
N GLU A 86 -9.67 -7.55 15.29
CA GLU A 86 -10.40 -7.90 14.08
C GLU A 86 -9.68 -8.97 13.26
N VAL A 87 -8.36 -8.86 13.09
CA VAL A 87 -7.57 -9.86 12.38
C VAL A 87 -7.67 -11.23 13.06
N GLN A 88 -7.68 -11.25 14.40
CA GLN A 88 -7.90 -12.48 15.15
C GLN A 88 -9.28 -13.08 14.90
N VAL A 89 -10.33 -12.25 14.90
CA VAL A 89 -11.71 -12.67 14.62
C VAL A 89 -11.84 -13.23 13.20
N MET A 90 -11.27 -12.55 12.20
CA MET A 90 -11.25 -13.04 10.82
C MET A 90 -10.49 -14.36 10.68
N GLY A 91 -9.46 -14.58 11.48
CA GLY A 91 -8.68 -15.83 11.50
C GLY A 91 -9.44 -17.06 12.02
N ILE A 92 -10.55 -16.86 12.74
CA ILE A 92 -11.38 -17.96 13.29
C ILE A 92 -12.73 -18.10 12.60
N MET A 93 -13.16 -17.11 11.81
CA MET A 93 -14.42 -17.11 11.08
C MET A 93 -14.34 -18.04 9.85
N PRO A 94 -15.08 -19.17 9.83
CA PRO A 94 -15.01 -20.14 8.73
C PRO A 94 -15.51 -19.58 7.38
N GLU A 95 -16.29 -18.49 7.40
CA GLU A 95 -16.78 -17.79 6.22
C GLU A 95 -15.75 -16.86 5.57
N CYS A 96 -14.63 -16.61 6.25
CA CYS A 96 -13.48 -15.87 5.74
C CYS A 96 -12.56 -16.82 4.98
N LEU A 97 -12.77 -16.92 3.66
CA LEU A 97 -11.99 -17.82 2.80
C LEU A 97 -10.55 -17.34 2.59
N ALA A 98 -10.34 -16.03 2.77
CA ALA A 98 -9.04 -15.38 2.76
C ALA A 98 -9.10 -14.10 3.60
N ILE A 99 -7.93 -13.59 4.01
CA ILE A 99 -7.83 -12.38 4.83
C ILE A 99 -7.00 -11.33 4.10
N TYR A 100 -7.60 -10.15 3.88
CA TYR A 100 -6.91 -8.95 3.46
C TYR A 100 -6.77 -8.02 4.67
N ALA A 101 -5.57 -7.91 5.23
CA ALA A 101 -5.33 -7.10 6.42
C ALA A 101 -4.23 -6.05 6.16
N ARG A 102 -4.53 -4.79 6.47
CA ARG A 102 -3.60 -3.66 6.35
C ARG A 102 -3.62 -2.80 7.61
N ASP A 103 -2.55 -2.87 8.39
CA ASP A 103 -2.42 -2.07 9.60
C ASP A 103 -2.17 -0.58 9.30
N ARG A 104 -2.05 0.21 10.36
CA ARG A 104 -1.85 1.66 10.31
C ARG A 104 -0.59 2.09 9.55
N SER A 105 0.45 1.27 9.45
CA SER A 105 1.66 1.59 8.68
C SER A 105 1.40 1.63 7.17
N ALA A 106 0.39 0.87 6.71
CA ALA A 106 -0.06 0.88 5.32
C ALA A 106 -1.15 1.93 5.05
N ALA A 107 -1.63 2.64 6.07
CA ALA A 107 -2.60 3.70 5.91
C ALA A 107 -1.95 4.86 5.14
N GLN A 108 -2.22 4.97 3.83
CA GLN A 108 -1.77 6.14 3.09
C GLN A 108 -2.35 7.40 3.73
N PRO A 109 -1.60 8.52 3.78
CA PRO A 109 -2.20 9.80 4.08
C PRO A 109 -3.34 10.02 3.07
N ALA A 110 -4.51 10.45 3.57
CA ALA A 110 -5.73 10.64 2.78
C ALA A 110 -5.55 11.49 1.49
N ALA A 111 -4.42 12.20 1.38
CA ALA A 111 -3.98 12.97 0.22
C ALA A 111 -3.69 12.16 -1.07
N LEU A 112 -3.54 10.83 -1.02
CA LEU A 112 -3.27 10.01 -2.22
C LEU A 112 -4.52 9.40 -2.87
N THR A 113 -5.72 9.63 -2.31
CA THR A 113 -6.99 9.08 -2.82
C THR A 113 -7.74 10.01 -3.77
N THR A 114 -7.28 11.24 -3.98
CA THR A 114 -7.76 12.05 -5.10
C THR A 114 -7.03 11.59 -6.36
N ALA A 115 -7.66 10.69 -7.10
CA ALA A 115 -7.34 10.51 -8.51
C ALA A 115 -7.23 11.89 -9.19
N PRO A 116 -6.25 12.14 -10.08
CA PRO A 116 -6.22 13.36 -10.87
C PRO A 116 -7.55 13.46 -11.61
N ALA A 117 -8.28 14.56 -11.42
CA ALA A 117 -9.44 14.86 -12.25
C ALA A 117 -9.02 14.75 -13.73
N PRO A 118 -9.78 14.07 -14.60
CA PRO A 118 -9.43 14.01 -16.01
C PRO A 118 -9.32 15.44 -16.55
N ALA A 119 -8.17 15.77 -17.13
CA ALA A 119 -7.95 17.05 -17.77
C ALA A 119 -8.99 17.21 -18.89
N VAL A 120 -9.93 18.14 -18.69
CA VAL A 120 -10.90 18.53 -19.72
C VAL A 120 -10.11 19.14 -20.88
N PRO A 121 -10.18 18.60 -22.11
CA PRO A 121 -9.57 19.23 -23.27
C PRO A 121 -10.28 20.55 -23.52
N LYS A 122 -9.53 21.65 -23.56
CA LYS A 122 -10.05 22.95 -23.97
C LYS A 122 -10.23 22.93 -25.49
N ALA A 123 -11.46 23.19 -25.95
CA ALA A 123 -11.80 23.41 -27.35
C ALA A 123 -11.34 24.80 -27.83
#